data_AF-A0A7S4M547-F1
#
_entry.id   AF-A0A7S4M547-F1
#
_cell.length_a   1.000
_cell.length_b   1.000
_cell.length_c   1.000
_cell.angle_alpha   90.00
_cell.angle_beta   90.00
_cell.angle_gamma   90.00
#
_symmetry.space_group_name_H-M   'P 1'
#
loop_
_entity.id
_entity.type
_entity.pdbx_description
1 polymer ?
#
loop_
_entity_poly.entity_id
_entity_poly.type
_entity_poly.pdbx_seq_one_letter_code
_entity_poly.pdbx_strand_id
1 'polypeptide(L)'
;AVSSLTSNSVILTEPAEQTQISDELKSSLIDWMSSFDPESPPKISKHTLELLVTFCYEHRIYEEAENIEQCEQQSLHFLEQYSKFMILSRAFYVTNHRGYHSSTAYLLTEQENLSNERKATCKKLKELFKKADISTAVSLLNSKRDVGYALAFLPPLLAAPEKHDNVITYLTRMYPGLLPFNLYSYLSSEEFAREQSKLAVYRSRKLFIELVESLWRKYSELLHDRELVYHWLCQCMLHEAPIIEDIYHADLLASEERIPKYRSHLYPWGHHEQIMSVIENPREYKYNRQQIVALCEERGFLPALFYFYRGDKNFFDAMKLALHSDDIATFEELASSLPSLQWSEIVREWMKMDREDHQRSISSELIMSLILQTLGATDALQLLEDCEEFAAALPMRVYSEILKIGQISIQQDNLLPGLLELVNTHLWSPQAKEIAPQIQYCLEKEKTSGQLKFGEVDNSQPLPRFYEESQNHWGVTCSILAGFCPACALPFSEGASTIVVFQCGHAYHQSCNSDVACRECFHMESLLNW
;
A
#
# COMPACT_ATOMS: atom_id res chain seq x y z
N ALA A 1 24.40 -38.22 27.96
CA ALA A 1 24.42 -36.77 27.78
C ALA A 1 24.28 -36.49 26.29
N VAL A 2 23.04 -36.28 25.86
CA VAL A 2 22.66 -35.90 24.49
C VAL A 2 22.02 -34.53 24.63
N SER A 3 22.64 -33.51 24.05
CA SER A 3 22.04 -32.19 23.89
C SER A 3 22.77 -31.44 22.78
N SER A 4 22.13 -31.28 21.64
CA SER A 4 22.15 -30.03 20.89
C SER A 4 21.04 -30.09 19.87
N LEU A 5 20.10 -29.17 20.08
CA LEU A 5 19.00 -28.83 19.20
C LEU A 5 19.55 -28.34 17.87
N THR A 6 19.13 -28.95 16.76
CA THR A 6 19.22 -28.35 15.43
C THR A 6 17.85 -27.82 15.04
N SER A 7 17.84 -26.52 14.79
CA SER A 7 16.78 -25.71 14.20
C SER A 7 16.27 -26.32 12.89
N ASN A 8 14.98 -26.65 12.85
CA ASN A 8 14.26 -26.94 11.61
C ASN A 8 13.93 -25.62 10.92
N SER A 9 14.80 -25.17 10.03
CA SER A 9 14.44 -24.21 8.99
C SER A 9 13.60 -24.93 7.94
N VAL A 10 12.28 -24.73 7.98
CA VAL A 10 11.41 -25.08 6.85
C VAL A 10 11.62 -24.00 5.81
N ILE A 11 12.59 -24.25 4.93
CA ILE A 11 12.75 -23.50 3.69
C ILE A 11 11.55 -23.91 2.83
N LEU A 12 10.67 -22.96 2.51
CA LEU A 12 9.78 -23.08 1.36
C LEU A 12 10.69 -23.09 0.13
N THR A 13 11.14 -24.30 -0.17
CA THR A 13 11.81 -24.61 -1.42
C THR A 13 10.79 -24.35 -2.51
N GLU A 14 11.22 -23.67 -3.58
CA GLU A 14 10.64 -23.90 -4.90
C GLU A 14 10.30 -25.38 -5.03
N PRO A 15 9.14 -25.78 -5.60
CA PRO A 15 8.68 -27.17 -5.57
C PRO A 15 9.87 -28.04 -5.94
N ALA A 16 10.38 -28.80 -4.95
CA ALA A 16 11.60 -29.58 -5.07
C ALA A 16 11.56 -30.24 -6.45
N GLU A 17 12.56 -29.95 -7.30
CA GLU A 17 12.64 -30.44 -8.69
C GLU A 17 11.92 -31.77 -8.74
N GLN A 18 10.69 -31.76 -9.31
CA GLN A 18 9.81 -32.92 -9.20
C GLN A 18 10.63 -34.09 -9.66
N THR A 19 10.99 -35.00 -8.74
CA THR A 19 11.83 -36.15 -9.07
C THR A 19 11.16 -36.81 -10.26
N GLN A 20 11.74 -36.63 -11.45
CA GLN A 20 11.05 -37.00 -12.67
C GLN A 20 10.98 -38.52 -12.65
N ILE A 21 9.78 -39.03 -12.41
CA ILE A 21 9.53 -40.47 -12.47
C ILE A 21 9.74 -40.86 -13.93
N SER A 22 10.65 -41.80 -14.16
CA SER A 22 10.91 -42.35 -15.50
C SER A 22 9.62 -42.85 -16.13
N ASP A 23 9.44 -42.61 -17.43
CA ASP A 23 8.24 -43.04 -18.15
C ASP A 23 8.01 -44.55 -18.09
N GLU A 24 9.09 -45.35 -18.01
CA GLU A 24 9.00 -46.81 -17.80
C GLU A 24 8.34 -47.17 -16.47
N LEU A 25 8.68 -46.47 -15.38
CA LEU A 25 8.08 -46.70 -14.07
C LEU A 25 6.62 -46.22 -14.04
N LYS A 26 6.32 -45.09 -14.70
CA LYS A 26 4.93 -44.63 -14.84
C LYS A 26 4.09 -45.67 -15.58
N SER A 27 4.53 -46.13 -16.75
CA SER A 27 3.84 -47.16 -17.54
C SER A 27 3.63 -48.43 -16.71
N SER A 28 4.67 -48.91 -16.03
CA SER A 28 4.58 -50.12 -15.20
C SER A 28 3.57 -49.98 -14.05
N LEU A 29 3.47 -48.79 -13.46
CA LEU A 29 2.53 -48.51 -12.38
C LEU A 29 1.10 -48.30 -12.89
N ILE A 30 0.92 -47.69 -14.08
CA ILE A 30 -0.38 -47.63 -14.77
C ILE A 30 -0.89 -49.03 -15.05
N ASP A 31 -0.05 -49.88 -15.67
CA ASP A 31 -0.40 -51.27 -15.99
C ASP A 31 -0.77 -52.05 -14.73
N TRP A 32 0.01 -51.88 -13.65
CA TRP A 32 -0.29 -52.48 -12.36
C TRP A 32 -1.63 -51.99 -11.82
N MET A 33 -1.90 -50.68 -11.86
CA MET A 33 -3.15 -50.08 -11.42
C MET A 33 -4.36 -50.56 -12.24
N SER A 34 -4.23 -50.69 -13.55
CA SER A 34 -5.30 -51.23 -14.41
C SER A 34 -5.59 -52.71 -14.12
N SER A 35 -4.62 -53.45 -13.58
CA SER A 35 -4.81 -54.84 -13.15
C SER A 35 -5.35 -54.99 -11.72
N PHE A 36 -5.39 -53.90 -10.94
CA PHE A 36 -5.76 -53.92 -9.54
C PHE A 36 -7.28 -53.88 -9.37
N ASP A 37 -7.87 -54.98 -8.87
CA ASP A 37 -9.29 -55.04 -8.49
C ASP A 37 -9.48 -54.56 -7.04
N PRO A 38 -10.19 -53.43 -6.79
CA PRO A 38 -10.46 -52.93 -5.45
C PRO A 38 -11.24 -53.90 -4.56
N GLU A 39 -12.03 -54.80 -5.15
CA GLU A 39 -12.86 -55.77 -4.43
C GLU A 39 -12.09 -57.07 -4.12
N SER A 40 -10.94 -57.29 -4.78
CA SER A 40 -10.05 -58.44 -4.55
C SER A 40 -8.58 -58.00 -4.53
N PRO A 41 -8.13 -57.31 -3.47
CA PRO A 41 -6.80 -56.72 -3.45
C PRO A 41 -5.69 -57.77 -3.47
N PRO A 42 -4.51 -57.44 -4.04
CA PRO A 42 -3.39 -58.35 -4.13
C PRO A 42 -2.90 -58.73 -2.72
N LYS A 43 -2.20 -59.86 -2.62
CA LYS A 43 -1.62 -60.38 -1.36
C LYS A 43 -0.43 -59.56 -0.88
N ILE A 44 -0.64 -58.26 -0.70
CA ILE A 44 0.33 -57.28 -0.23
C ILE A 44 -0.19 -56.73 1.11
N SER A 45 0.71 -56.25 1.97
CA SER A 45 0.29 -55.62 3.22
C SER A 45 -0.59 -54.40 2.91
N LYS A 46 -1.67 -54.21 3.68
CA LYS A 46 -2.56 -53.06 3.53
C LYS A 46 -1.79 -51.73 3.53
N HIS A 47 -0.80 -51.60 4.40
CA HIS A 47 0.01 -50.39 4.50
C HIS A 47 0.84 -50.12 3.25
N THR A 48 1.44 -51.15 2.66
CA THR A 48 2.20 -51.02 1.40
C THR A 48 1.28 -50.63 0.24
N LEU A 49 0.07 -51.23 0.18
CA LEU A 49 -0.94 -50.86 -0.80
C LEU A 49 -1.38 -49.40 -0.61
N GLU A 50 -1.57 -48.97 0.64
CA GLU A 50 -1.92 -47.59 0.98
C GLU A 50 -0.85 -46.58 0.52
N LEU A 51 0.42 -46.91 0.75
CA LEU A 51 1.54 -46.06 0.30
C LEU A 51 1.64 -45.99 -1.23
N LEU A 52 1.47 -47.12 -1.92
CA LEU A 52 1.61 -47.19 -3.36
C LEU A 52 0.49 -46.44 -4.08
N VAL A 53 -0.76 -46.64 -3.67
CA VAL A 53 -1.91 -45.91 -4.25
C VAL A 53 -1.79 -44.41 -3.97
N THR A 54 -1.42 -44.03 -2.74
CA THR A 54 -1.18 -42.61 -2.39
C THR A 54 -0.05 -42.00 -3.23
N PHE A 55 1.01 -42.76 -3.48
CA PHE A 55 2.13 -42.35 -4.32
C PHE A 55 1.69 -42.14 -5.78
N CYS A 56 0.95 -43.10 -6.35
CA CYS A 56 0.41 -42.97 -7.71
C CYS A 56 -0.50 -41.74 -7.83
N TYR A 57 -1.30 -41.47 -6.80
CA TYR A 57 -2.16 -40.30 -6.74
C TYR A 57 -1.36 -38.99 -6.75
N GLU A 58 -0.39 -38.87 -5.84
CA GLU A 58 0.47 -37.69 -5.69
C GLU A 58 1.23 -37.37 -6.97
N HIS A 59 1.75 -38.39 -7.64
CA HIS A 59 2.58 -38.23 -8.83
C HIS A 59 1.79 -38.25 -10.15
N ARG A 60 0.45 -38.23 -10.09
CA ARG A 60 -0.43 -38.20 -11.29
C ARG A 60 -0.12 -39.32 -12.27
N ILE A 61 0.22 -40.49 -11.74
CA ILE A 61 0.62 -41.63 -12.57
C ILE A 61 -0.54 -42.09 -13.45
N TYR A 62 -1.78 -41.76 -13.08
CA TYR A 62 -3.01 -42.10 -13.77
C TYR A 62 -3.51 -41.03 -14.77
N GLU A 63 -2.81 -39.89 -14.92
CA GLU A 63 -3.28 -38.77 -15.75
C GLU A 63 -2.59 -38.76 -17.13
N GLU A 64 -3.38 -38.68 -18.20
CA GLU A 64 -2.93 -38.31 -19.56
C GLU A 64 -3.46 -36.92 -20.00
N ALA A 65 -4.10 -36.19 -19.08
CA ALA A 65 -4.81 -34.95 -19.38
C ALA A 65 -3.89 -33.79 -19.82
N GLU A 66 -4.33 -33.05 -20.83
CA GLU A 66 -3.64 -31.84 -21.31
C GLU A 66 -4.08 -30.57 -20.57
N ASN A 67 -5.22 -30.59 -19.86
CA ASN A 67 -5.76 -29.42 -19.15
C ASN A 67 -6.19 -29.71 -17.69
N ILE A 68 -6.36 -28.64 -16.91
CA ILE A 68 -6.64 -28.69 -15.46
C ILE A 68 -8.00 -29.32 -15.14
N GLU A 69 -9.04 -29.01 -15.92
CA GLU A 69 -10.40 -29.55 -15.68
C GLU A 69 -10.44 -31.08 -15.86
N GLN A 70 -9.76 -31.59 -16.89
CA GLN A 70 -9.59 -33.02 -17.10
C GLN A 70 -8.78 -33.65 -15.96
N CYS A 71 -7.74 -32.97 -15.45
CA CYS A 71 -6.99 -33.46 -14.29
C CYS A 71 -7.88 -33.58 -13.04
N GLU A 72 -8.78 -32.61 -12.79
CA GLU A 72 -9.69 -32.68 -11.65
C GLU A 72 -10.70 -33.84 -11.78
N GLN A 73 -11.26 -34.05 -12.97
CA GLN A 73 -12.18 -35.16 -13.25
C GLN A 73 -11.48 -36.53 -13.11
N GLN A 74 -10.27 -36.65 -13.66
CA GLN A 74 -9.46 -37.87 -13.54
C GLN A 74 -9.06 -38.12 -12.07
N SER A 75 -8.67 -37.08 -11.35
CA SER A 75 -8.40 -37.15 -9.90
C SER A 75 -9.62 -37.62 -9.14
N LEU A 76 -10.80 -37.07 -9.42
CA LEU A 76 -12.03 -37.49 -8.77
C LEU A 76 -12.33 -38.97 -9.05
N HIS A 77 -12.26 -39.40 -10.31
CA HIS A 77 -12.47 -40.79 -10.68
C HIS A 77 -11.49 -41.74 -9.98
N PHE A 78 -10.23 -41.33 -9.88
CA PHE A 78 -9.22 -42.08 -9.14
C PHE A 78 -9.58 -42.20 -7.65
N LEU A 79 -9.99 -41.10 -7.02
CA LEU A 79 -10.42 -41.11 -5.62
C LEU A 79 -11.65 -41.99 -5.41
N GLU A 80 -12.62 -41.95 -6.32
CA GLU A 80 -13.82 -42.80 -6.30
C GLU A 80 -13.47 -44.29 -6.30
N GLN A 81 -12.49 -44.68 -7.10
CA GLN A 81 -12.04 -46.07 -7.19
C GLN A 81 -11.17 -46.50 -6.00
N TYR A 82 -10.25 -45.64 -5.55
CA TYR A 82 -9.14 -46.08 -4.71
C TYR A 82 -9.08 -45.46 -3.30
N SER A 83 -10.02 -44.58 -2.91
CA SER A 83 -10.00 -43.89 -1.61
C SER A 83 -9.90 -44.81 -0.39
N LYS A 84 -10.46 -46.03 -0.46
CA LYS A 84 -10.38 -47.07 0.59
C LYS A 84 -8.93 -47.49 0.91
N PHE A 85 -8.03 -47.31 -0.05
CA PHE A 85 -6.61 -47.64 0.03
C PHE A 85 -5.74 -46.38 0.00
N MET A 86 -6.25 -45.20 0.36
CA MET A 86 -5.44 -43.98 0.40
C MET A 86 -5.21 -43.49 1.81
N ILE A 87 -4.02 -42.91 2.03
CA ILE A 87 -3.74 -42.12 3.21
C ILE A 87 -4.47 -40.77 3.04
N LEU A 88 -5.67 -40.69 3.59
CA LEU A 88 -6.57 -39.55 3.38
C LEU A 88 -5.95 -38.20 3.73
N SER A 89 -5.14 -38.11 4.79
CA SER A 89 -4.48 -36.86 5.16
C SER A 89 -3.55 -36.34 4.05
N ARG A 90 -2.89 -37.24 3.31
CA ARG A 90 -2.06 -36.89 2.14
C ARG A 90 -2.94 -36.57 0.93
N ALA A 91 -3.98 -37.36 0.70
CA ALA A 91 -4.94 -37.07 -0.38
C ALA A 91 -5.56 -35.68 -0.22
N PHE A 92 -6.03 -35.33 0.99
CA PHE A 92 -6.53 -34.00 1.32
C PHE A 92 -5.48 -32.91 1.09
N TYR A 93 -4.24 -33.13 1.52
CA TYR A 93 -3.16 -32.16 1.30
C TYR A 93 -2.98 -31.90 -0.20
N VAL A 94 -2.95 -32.95 -1.02
CA VAL A 94 -2.72 -32.87 -2.47
C VAL A 94 -3.90 -32.24 -3.19
N THR A 95 -5.14 -32.69 -2.93
CA THR A 95 -6.34 -32.12 -3.54
C THR A 95 -6.47 -30.65 -3.19
N ASN A 96 -6.18 -30.31 -1.93
CA ASN A 96 -6.27 -28.95 -1.44
C ASN A 96 -5.21 -28.05 -2.08
N HIS A 97 -3.96 -28.51 -2.11
CA HIS A 97 -2.86 -27.75 -2.68
C HIS A 97 -3.01 -27.55 -4.20
N ARG A 98 -3.65 -28.50 -4.89
CA ARG A 98 -3.91 -28.43 -6.34
C ARG A 98 -5.21 -27.72 -6.71
N GLY A 99 -6.03 -27.33 -5.74
CA GLY A 99 -7.34 -26.72 -6.01
C GLY A 99 -8.36 -27.68 -6.63
N TYR A 100 -8.25 -28.99 -6.40
CA TYR A 100 -9.24 -29.96 -6.87
C TYR A 100 -10.46 -29.96 -5.95
N HIS A 101 -11.38 -29.05 -6.21
CA HIS A 101 -12.57 -28.79 -5.39
C HIS A 101 -13.48 -30.01 -5.29
N SER A 102 -13.81 -30.63 -6.42
CA SER A 102 -14.68 -31.82 -6.54
C SER A 102 -14.07 -33.02 -5.82
N SER A 103 -12.77 -33.24 -6.02
CA SER A 103 -12.01 -34.27 -5.32
C SER A 103 -11.98 -34.06 -3.81
N THR A 104 -11.79 -32.81 -3.37
CA THR A 104 -11.81 -32.45 -1.93
C THR A 104 -13.20 -32.67 -1.34
N ALA A 105 -14.26 -32.26 -2.04
CA ALA A 105 -15.64 -32.48 -1.62
C ALA A 105 -15.97 -33.97 -1.47
N TYR A 106 -15.56 -34.80 -2.44
CA TYR A 106 -15.71 -36.26 -2.37
C TYR A 106 -14.99 -36.85 -1.14
N LEU A 107 -13.75 -36.43 -0.86
CA LEU A 107 -13.05 -36.89 0.33
C LEU A 107 -13.74 -36.46 1.63
N LEU A 108 -14.41 -35.31 1.65
CA LEU A 108 -15.18 -34.83 2.81
C LEU A 108 -16.44 -35.66 3.04
N THR A 109 -17.16 -36.05 1.98
CA THR A 109 -18.37 -36.89 2.10
C THR A 109 -18.04 -38.32 2.49
N GLU A 110 -16.97 -38.89 1.95
CA GLU A 110 -16.55 -40.27 2.23
C GLU A 110 -15.87 -40.47 3.60
N GLN A 111 -15.60 -39.39 4.35
CA GLN A 111 -15.05 -39.53 5.71
C GLN A 111 -15.93 -40.41 6.61
N GLU A 112 -17.24 -40.44 6.36
CA GLU A 112 -18.19 -41.25 7.10
C GLU A 112 -18.20 -42.72 6.69
N ASN A 113 -17.50 -43.11 5.61
CA ASN A 113 -17.39 -44.52 5.21
C ASN A 113 -16.05 -45.14 5.63
N LEU A 114 -15.07 -44.30 6.00
CA LEU A 114 -13.67 -44.70 6.16
C LEU A 114 -13.28 -44.87 7.64
N SER A 115 -12.94 -46.10 8.04
CA SER A 115 -12.46 -46.53 9.38
C SER A 115 -13.38 -46.21 10.58
N ASN A 116 -13.60 -47.20 11.44
CA ASN A 116 -14.39 -47.04 12.67
C ASN A 116 -13.82 -45.96 13.61
N GLU A 117 -12.49 -45.73 13.60
CA GLU A 117 -11.85 -44.70 14.43
C GLU A 117 -12.16 -43.28 13.93
N ARG A 118 -12.15 -43.06 12.60
CA ARG A 118 -12.43 -41.74 12.02
C ARG A 118 -13.87 -41.35 12.28
N LYS A 119 -14.80 -42.30 12.07
CA LYS A 119 -16.23 -42.19 12.43
C LYS A 119 -16.43 -41.80 13.89
N ALA A 120 -15.77 -42.49 14.82
CA ALA A 120 -15.87 -42.20 16.25
C ALA A 120 -15.35 -40.79 16.59
N THR A 121 -14.24 -40.37 15.97
CA THR A 121 -13.68 -39.03 16.15
C THR A 121 -14.60 -37.94 15.59
N CYS A 122 -15.15 -38.13 14.38
CA CYS A 122 -16.12 -37.21 13.78
C CYS A 122 -17.37 -37.08 14.66
N LYS A 123 -17.92 -38.20 15.15
CA LYS A 123 -19.07 -38.18 16.06
C LYS A 123 -18.76 -37.39 17.33
N LYS A 124 -17.60 -37.62 17.94
CA LYS A 124 -17.15 -36.89 19.13
C LYS A 124 -17.00 -35.39 18.86
N LEU A 125 -16.40 -35.00 17.73
CA LEU A 125 -16.27 -33.59 17.33
C LEU A 125 -17.64 -32.93 17.10
N LYS A 126 -18.55 -33.60 16.39
CA LYS A 126 -19.94 -33.13 16.20
C LYS A 126 -20.63 -32.89 17.54
N GLU A 127 -20.45 -33.80 18.51
CA GLU A 127 -20.99 -33.63 19.88
C GLU A 127 -20.36 -32.45 20.63
N LEU A 128 -19.04 -32.24 20.51
CA LEU A 128 -18.34 -31.12 21.16
C LEU A 128 -18.78 -29.77 20.58
N PHE A 129 -18.87 -29.63 19.26
CA PHE A 129 -19.37 -28.41 18.61
C PHE A 129 -20.84 -28.14 18.95
N LYS A 130 -21.68 -29.19 19.02
CA LYS A 130 -23.08 -29.04 19.46
C LYS A 130 -23.19 -28.54 20.91
N LYS A 131 -22.23 -28.87 21.77
CA LYS A 131 -22.13 -28.38 23.16
C LYS A 131 -21.42 -27.02 23.28
N ALA A 132 -20.99 -26.43 22.17
CA ALA A 132 -20.15 -25.23 22.12
C ALA A 132 -18.81 -25.35 22.88
N ASP A 133 -18.30 -26.57 23.11
CA ASP A 133 -16.99 -26.79 23.74
C ASP A 133 -15.85 -26.73 22.71
N ILE A 134 -15.63 -25.52 22.20
CA ILE A 134 -14.65 -25.23 21.14
C ILE A 134 -13.23 -25.55 21.62
N SER A 135 -12.93 -25.30 22.89
CA SER A 135 -11.59 -25.52 23.44
C SER A 135 -11.19 -27.00 23.40
N THR A 136 -12.09 -27.89 23.83
CA THR A 136 -11.86 -29.33 23.78
C THR A 136 -11.89 -29.85 22.35
N ALA A 137 -12.76 -29.30 21.49
CA ALA A 137 -12.80 -29.64 20.07
C ALA A 137 -11.48 -29.31 19.36
N VAL A 138 -10.97 -28.09 19.53
CA VAL A 138 -9.68 -27.63 18.97
C VAL A 138 -8.51 -28.46 19.53
N SER A 139 -8.52 -28.78 20.83
CA SER A 139 -7.50 -29.65 21.42
C SER A 139 -7.50 -31.05 20.78
N LEU A 140 -8.69 -31.63 20.57
CA LEU A 140 -8.85 -32.92 19.89
C LEU A 140 -8.38 -32.85 18.43
N LEU A 141 -8.77 -31.80 17.69
CA LEU A 141 -8.31 -31.57 16.31
C LEU A 141 -6.78 -31.44 16.23
N ASN A 142 -6.19 -30.65 17.14
CA ASN A 142 -4.75 -30.45 17.22
C ASN A 142 -3.99 -31.73 17.58
N SER A 143 -4.61 -32.66 18.31
CA SER A 143 -4.03 -33.98 18.61
C SER A 143 -3.97 -34.91 17.38
N LYS A 144 -4.89 -34.72 16.42
CA LYS A 144 -4.97 -35.53 15.19
C LYS A 144 -4.12 -34.98 14.05
N ARG A 145 -3.96 -33.65 13.96
CA ARG A 145 -3.17 -32.95 12.90
C ARG A 145 -3.57 -33.36 11.47
N ASP A 146 -4.86 -33.56 11.24
CA ASP A 146 -5.39 -34.01 9.95
C ASP A 146 -6.14 -32.85 9.28
N VAL A 147 -5.70 -32.47 8.08
CA VAL A 147 -6.29 -31.38 7.27
C VAL A 147 -7.74 -31.68 6.94
N GLY A 148 -8.09 -32.95 6.70
CA GLY A 148 -9.45 -33.37 6.41
C GLY A 148 -10.41 -33.11 7.56
N TYR A 149 -9.97 -33.20 8.82
CA TYR A 149 -10.80 -32.77 9.95
C TYR A 149 -10.93 -31.25 10.03
N ALA A 150 -9.85 -30.51 9.74
CA ALA A 150 -9.90 -29.05 9.72
C ALA A 150 -10.91 -28.55 8.67
N LEU A 151 -10.89 -29.13 7.46
CA LEU A 151 -11.83 -28.81 6.38
C LEU A 151 -13.27 -29.24 6.73
N ALA A 152 -13.47 -30.48 7.21
CA ALA A 152 -14.81 -30.99 7.54
C ALA A 152 -15.51 -30.21 8.66
N PHE A 153 -14.73 -29.65 9.59
CA PHE A 153 -15.24 -28.85 10.70
C PHE A 153 -14.93 -27.37 10.55
N LEU A 154 -14.61 -26.90 9.34
CA LEU A 154 -14.36 -25.48 9.09
C LEU A 154 -15.58 -24.60 9.41
N PRO A 155 -16.82 -24.96 9.01
CA PRO A 155 -18.01 -24.17 9.34
C PRO A 155 -18.18 -23.87 10.84
N PRO A 156 -18.20 -24.88 11.74
CA PRO A 156 -18.36 -24.60 13.16
C PRO A 156 -17.11 -23.97 13.82
N LEU A 157 -15.91 -24.16 13.25
CA LEU A 157 -14.71 -23.46 13.71
C LEU A 157 -14.77 -21.96 13.43
N LEU A 158 -15.26 -21.57 12.25
CA LEU A 158 -15.39 -20.17 11.86
C LEU A 158 -16.54 -19.47 12.61
N ALA A 159 -17.64 -20.18 12.85
CA ALA A 159 -18.80 -19.66 13.58
C ALA A 159 -18.60 -19.58 15.12
N ALA A 160 -17.47 -20.04 15.64
CA ALA A 160 -17.17 -20.13 17.07
C ALA A 160 -17.20 -18.74 17.76
N PRO A 161 -18.06 -18.52 18.79
CA PRO A 161 -18.17 -17.23 19.49
C PRO A 161 -17.08 -16.97 20.54
N GLU A 162 -16.41 -18.01 21.03
CA GLU A 162 -15.51 -17.95 22.19
C GLU A 162 -14.12 -18.51 21.84
N LYS A 163 -13.06 -17.89 22.39
CA LYS A 163 -11.65 -18.32 22.28
C LYS A 163 -11.10 -18.33 20.84
N HIS A 164 -11.34 -17.25 20.10
CA HIS A 164 -10.82 -17.04 18.74
C HIS A 164 -9.32 -17.35 18.61
N ASP A 165 -8.50 -16.98 19.59
CA ASP A 165 -7.06 -17.23 19.59
C ASP A 165 -6.68 -18.71 19.46
N ASN A 166 -7.45 -19.61 20.10
CA ASN A 166 -7.18 -21.04 20.01
C ASN A 166 -7.45 -21.57 18.59
N VAL A 167 -8.52 -21.07 17.97
CA VAL A 167 -8.88 -21.44 16.60
C VAL A 167 -7.84 -20.87 15.63
N ILE A 168 -7.47 -19.59 15.76
CA ILE A 168 -6.42 -18.97 14.93
C ILE A 168 -5.10 -19.70 15.08
N THR A 169 -4.68 -20.01 16.31
CA THR A 169 -3.45 -20.77 16.58
C THR A 169 -3.49 -22.15 15.93
N TYR A 170 -4.63 -22.84 16.01
CA TYR A 170 -4.82 -24.13 15.36
C TYR A 170 -4.74 -24.01 13.83
N LEU A 171 -5.50 -23.11 13.22
CA LEU A 171 -5.51 -22.92 11.76
C LEU A 171 -4.14 -22.47 11.24
N THR A 172 -3.45 -21.58 11.96
CA THR A 172 -2.07 -21.16 11.65
C THR A 172 -1.09 -22.33 11.68
N ARG A 173 -1.29 -23.32 12.56
CA ARG A 173 -0.48 -24.56 12.61
C ARG A 173 -0.81 -25.54 11.48
N MET A 174 -2.01 -25.47 10.92
CA MET A 174 -2.42 -26.33 9.81
C MET A 174 -1.88 -25.84 8.46
N TYR A 175 -1.41 -24.60 8.36
CA TYR A 175 -0.67 -24.11 7.19
C TYR A 175 0.71 -24.81 7.07
N PRO A 176 1.15 -25.25 5.86
CA PRO A 176 0.55 -25.00 4.53
C PRO A 176 -0.50 -26.01 4.08
N GLY A 177 -0.87 -26.99 4.91
CA GLY A 177 -1.84 -28.02 4.53
C GLY A 177 -3.27 -27.50 4.38
N LEU A 178 -3.68 -26.55 5.23
CA LEU A 178 -4.90 -25.77 5.06
C LEU A 178 -4.53 -24.37 4.56
N LEU A 179 -4.97 -24.03 3.35
CA LEU A 179 -4.65 -22.76 2.71
C LEU A 179 -5.72 -21.71 3.10
N PRO A 180 -5.34 -20.42 3.27
CA PRO A 180 -6.32 -19.37 3.52
C PRO A 180 -7.39 -19.26 2.42
N PHE A 181 -7.02 -19.59 1.17
CA PHE A 181 -7.97 -19.63 0.05
C PHE A 181 -9.18 -20.53 0.32
N ASN A 182 -9.01 -21.65 1.03
CA ASN A 182 -10.14 -22.52 1.38
C ASN A 182 -11.14 -21.83 2.30
N LEU A 183 -10.63 -21.05 3.25
CA LEU A 183 -11.45 -20.29 4.17
C LEU A 183 -12.16 -19.17 3.43
N TYR A 184 -11.44 -18.43 2.58
CA TYR A 184 -12.03 -17.39 1.75
C TYR A 184 -13.13 -17.94 0.84
N SER A 185 -12.86 -19.02 0.11
CA SER A 185 -13.83 -19.68 -0.78
C SER A 185 -15.09 -20.10 -0.01
N TYR A 186 -14.93 -20.64 1.19
CA TYR A 186 -16.06 -20.97 2.05
C TYR A 186 -16.83 -19.71 2.51
N LEU A 187 -16.15 -18.67 2.97
CA LEU A 187 -16.76 -17.41 3.41
C LEU A 187 -17.49 -16.67 2.29
N SER A 188 -17.03 -16.81 1.06
CA SER A 188 -17.61 -16.22 -0.14
C SER A 188 -18.71 -17.10 -0.77
N SER A 189 -18.94 -18.31 -0.25
CA SER A 189 -19.99 -19.20 -0.77
C SER A 189 -21.40 -18.75 -0.40
N GLU A 190 -22.35 -18.97 -1.30
CA GLU A 190 -23.78 -18.72 -1.03
C GLU A 190 -24.31 -19.62 0.09
N GLU A 191 -23.77 -20.82 0.22
CA GLU A 191 -24.13 -21.78 1.27
C GLU A 191 -23.82 -21.19 2.64
N PHE A 192 -22.60 -20.66 2.84
CA PHE A 192 -22.22 -19.99 4.08
C PHE A 192 -23.13 -18.80 4.39
N ALA A 193 -23.40 -17.95 3.40
CA ALA A 193 -24.26 -16.78 3.56
C ALA A 193 -25.72 -17.16 3.94
N ARG A 194 -26.21 -18.31 3.48
CA ARG A 194 -27.58 -18.79 3.72
C ARG A 194 -27.73 -19.51 5.05
N GLU A 195 -26.73 -20.31 5.43
CA GLU A 195 -26.80 -21.16 6.62
C GLU A 195 -26.44 -20.43 7.91
N GLN A 196 -25.62 -19.38 7.81
CA GLN A 196 -25.07 -18.70 8.99
C GLN A 196 -25.83 -17.43 9.33
N SER A 197 -25.96 -17.16 10.63
CA SER A 197 -26.49 -15.88 11.12
C SER A 197 -25.57 -14.71 10.73
N LYS A 198 -26.11 -13.49 10.61
CA LYS A 198 -25.32 -12.27 10.35
C LYS A 198 -24.14 -12.11 11.32
N LEU A 199 -24.34 -12.45 12.59
CA LEU A 199 -23.31 -12.40 13.63
C LEU A 199 -22.22 -13.48 13.41
N ALA A 200 -22.59 -14.67 12.95
CA ALA A 200 -21.63 -15.72 12.63
C ALA A 200 -20.79 -15.35 11.39
N VAL A 201 -21.42 -14.77 10.36
CA VAL A 201 -20.71 -14.22 9.18
C VAL A 201 -19.70 -13.15 9.63
N TYR A 202 -20.16 -12.18 10.43
CA TYR A 202 -19.29 -11.13 10.98
C TYR A 202 -18.07 -11.72 11.72
N ARG A 203 -18.29 -12.65 12.66
CA ARG A 203 -17.19 -13.30 13.42
C ARG A 203 -16.24 -14.09 12.54
N SER A 204 -16.77 -14.78 11.53
CA SER A 204 -15.96 -15.61 10.64
C SER A 204 -15.05 -14.76 9.76
N ARG A 205 -15.54 -13.60 9.28
CA ARG A 205 -14.71 -12.62 8.56
C ARG A 205 -13.61 -12.07 9.45
N LYS A 206 -13.94 -11.69 10.69
CA LYS A 206 -12.95 -11.23 11.67
C LYS A 206 -11.83 -12.26 11.87
N LEU A 207 -12.22 -13.51 12.11
CA LEU A 207 -11.28 -14.61 12.32
C LEU A 207 -10.38 -14.83 11.11
N PHE A 208 -10.91 -14.72 9.89
CA PHE A 208 -10.11 -14.81 8.67
C PHE A 208 -9.07 -13.69 8.57
N ILE A 209 -9.48 -12.44 8.83
CA ILE A 209 -8.59 -11.27 8.81
C ILE A 209 -7.44 -11.50 9.82
N GLU A 210 -7.75 -11.83 11.06
CA GLU A 210 -6.76 -12.08 12.12
C GLU A 210 -5.87 -13.29 11.83
N LEU A 211 -6.42 -14.34 11.19
CA LEU A 211 -5.65 -15.51 10.76
C LEU A 211 -4.62 -15.14 9.69
N VAL A 212 -5.01 -14.39 8.66
CA VAL A 212 -4.07 -13.99 7.61
C VAL A 212 -2.99 -13.07 8.16
N GLU A 213 -3.33 -12.15 9.06
CA GLU A 213 -2.32 -11.34 9.76
C GLU A 213 -1.36 -12.20 10.60
N SER A 214 -1.88 -13.19 11.32
CA SER A 214 -1.06 -14.16 12.07
C SER A 214 -0.13 -14.95 11.14
N LEU A 215 -0.61 -15.32 9.95
CA LEU A 215 0.19 -15.99 8.93
C LEU A 215 1.27 -15.06 8.36
N TRP A 216 0.97 -13.81 8.02
CA TRP A 216 1.96 -12.82 7.56
C TRP A 216 3.07 -12.58 8.58
N ARG A 217 2.73 -12.48 9.88
CA ARG A 217 3.73 -12.34 10.96
C ARG A 217 4.66 -13.55 11.06
N LYS A 218 4.16 -14.74 10.72
CA LYS A 218 4.91 -16.00 10.83
C LYS A 218 5.67 -16.37 9.55
N TYR A 219 5.13 -16.00 8.40
CA TYR A 219 5.55 -16.39 7.06
C TYR A 219 5.55 -15.15 6.16
N SER A 220 6.62 -14.35 6.20
CA SER A 220 6.72 -13.07 5.49
C SER A 220 6.58 -13.18 3.97
N GLU A 221 6.89 -14.36 3.41
CA GLU A 221 6.69 -14.70 2.01
C GLU A 221 5.23 -14.57 1.56
N LEU A 222 4.27 -14.76 2.47
CA LEU A 222 2.84 -14.64 2.18
C LEU A 222 2.38 -13.20 1.91
N LEU A 223 3.19 -12.20 2.29
CA LEU A 223 2.95 -10.80 1.90
C LEU A 223 3.06 -10.59 0.38
N HIS A 224 3.76 -11.51 -0.30
CA HIS A 224 4.00 -11.45 -1.75
C HIS A 224 2.97 -12.25 -2.55
N ASP A 225 2.06 -12.96 -1.88
CA ASP A 225 0.96 -13.69 -2.51
C ASP A 225 -0.18 -12.71 -2.84
N ARG A 226 -0.29 -12.37 -4.14
CA ARG A 226 -1.25 -11.38 -4.65
C ARG A 226 -2.69 -11.75 -4.38
N GLU A 227 -3.02 -13.04 -4.52
CA GLU A 227 -4.38 -13.54 -4.31
C GLU A 227 -4.73 -13.51 -2.83
N LEU A 228 -3.78 -13.87 -1.95
CA LEU A 228 -3.99 -13.79 -0.51
C LEU A 228 -4.23 -12.35 -0.04
N VAL A 229 -3.41 -11.40 -0.52
CA VAL A 229 -3.57 -9.97 -0.20
C VAL A 229 -4.91 -9.44 -0.71
N TYR A 230 -5.31 -9.81 -1.94
CA TYR A 230 -6.61 -9.46 -2.50
C TYR A 230 -7.77 -10.01 -1.65
N HIS A 231 -7.75 -11.31 -1.32
CA HIS A 231 -8.78 -11.95 -0.50
C HIS A 231 -8.86 -11.35 0.90
N TRP A 232 -7.73 -10.97 1.50
CA TRP A 232 -7.69 -10.26 2.78
C TRP A 232 -8.36 -8.88 2.67
N LEU A 233 -8.00 -8.09 1.67
CA LEU A 233 -8.61 -6.77 1.42
C LEU A 233 -10.12 -6.88 1.21
N CYS A 234 -10.58 -7.88 0.44
CA CYS A 234 -12.00 -8.18 0.26
C CYS A 234 -12.71 -8.40 1.60
N GLN A 235 -12.14 -9.19 2.51
CA GLN A 235 -12.77 -9.46 3.80
C GLN A 235 -12.71 -8.27 4.75
N CYS A 236 -11.63 -7.48 4.73
CA CYS A 236 -11.54 -6.21 5.47
C CYS A 236 -12.61 -5.20 5.00
N MET A 237 -12.81 -5.07 3.69
CA MET A 237 -13.86 -4.20 3.11
C MET A 237 -15.28 -4.76 3.24
N LEU A 238 -15.44 -5.95 3.81
CA LEU A 238 -16.73 -6.57 4.12
C LEU A 238 -17.02 -6.64 5.63
N HIS A 239 -15.99 -6.52 6.46
CA HIS A 239 -16.10 -6.57 7.91
C HIS A 239 -16.15 -5.15 8.47
N GLU A 240 -17.24 -4.78 9.14
CA GLU A 240 -17.46 -3.40 9.64
C GLU A 240 -17.37 -2.33 8.55
N ALA A 241 -17.76 -2.71 7.33
CA ALA A 241 -17.93 -1.77 6.24
C ALA A 241 -19.31 -1.10 6.31
N PRO A 242 -19.43 0.16 5.85
CA PRO A 242 -20.73 0.79 5.65
C PRO A 242 -21.57 0.00 4.64
N ILE A 243 -22.88 0.17 4.73
CA ILE A 243 -23.82 -0.42 3.77
C ILE A 243 -23.59 0.27 2.42
N ILE A 244 -23.47 -0.51 1.34
CA ILE A 244 -23.12 0.05 0.02
C ILE A 244 -24.20 1.01 -0.49
N GLU A 245 -25.46 0.75 -0.18
CA GLU A 245 -26.59 1.62 -0.47
C GLU A 245 -26.52 2.95 0.30
N ASP A 246 -25.76 3.04 1.39
CA ASP A 246 -25.52 4.31 2.10
C ASP A 246 -24.39 5.12 1.44
N ILE A 247 -23.47 4.45 0.75
CA ILE A 247 -22.35 5.09 0.04
C ILE A 247 -22.76 5.56 -1.35
N TYR A 248 -23.48 4.72 -2.10
CA TYR A 248 -23.82 4.97 -3.51
C TYR A 248 -25.33 5.12 -3.73
N HIS A 249 -25.72 5.82 -4.80
CA HIS A 249 -27.11 5.89 -5.23
C HIS A 249 -27.61 4.51 -5.73
N ALA A 250 -28.72 4.02 -5.17
CA ALA A 250 -29.21 2.65 -5.40
C ALA A 250 -29.51 2.36 -6.88
N ASP A 251 -30.02 3.36 -7.60
CA ASP A 251 -30.36 3.25 -9.03
C ASP A 251 -29.13 3.03 -9.92
N LEU A 252 -27.93 3.28 -9.39
CA LEU A 252 -26.64 3.22 -10.08
C LEU A 252 -25.75 2.07 -9.60
N LEU A 253 -26.24 1.16 -8.76
CA LEU A 253 -25.45 0.00 -8.33
C LEU A 253 -25.19 -0.99 -9.48
N ALA A 254 -26.06 -0.98 -10.50
CA ALA A 254 -25.92 -1.82 -11.70
C ALA A 254 -25.21 -1.11 -12.87
N SER A 255 -24.97 0.20 -12.78
CA SER A 255 -24.22 0.93 -13.81
C SER A 255 -22.71 0.79 -13.61
N GLU A 256 -21.95 0.92 -14.70
CA GLU A 256 -20.49 1.01 -14.65
C GLU A 256 -20.04 2.26 -13.87
N GLU A 257 -20.83 3.33 -13.93
CA GLU A 257 -20.55 4.56 -13.21
C GLU A 257 -21.27 4.57 -11.86
N ARG A 258 -20.49 4.47 -10.77
CA ARG A 258 -21.00 4.49 -9.40
C ARG A 258 -20.79 5.87 -8.79
N ILE A 259 -21.89 6.59 -8.56
CA ILE A 259 -21.86 7.96 -8.05
C ILE A 259 -22.04 7.96 -6.52
N PRO A 260 -21.06 8.46 -5.74
CA PRO A 260 -21.20 8.54 -4.28
C PRO A 260 -22.31 9.49 -3.86
N LYS A 261 -22.97 9.16 -2.76
CA LYS A 261 -23.93 10.02 -2.07
C LYS A 261 -23.23 11.17 -1.36
N TYR A 262 -24.00 12.22 -1.09
CA TYR A 262 -23.60 13.35 -0.26
C TYR A 262 -23.00 12.89 1.08
N ARG A 263 -21.80 13.39 1.41
CA ARG A 263 -21.05 13.06 2.64
C ARG A 263 -20.71 11.60 2.86
N SER A 264 -20.73 10.79 1.81
CA SER A 264 -20.34 9.37 1.90
C SER A 264 -18.90 9.13 2.34
N HIS A 265 -18.00 10.10 2.13
CA HIS A 265 -16.62 10.06 2.61
C HIS A 265 -16.50 10.05 4.15
N LEU A 266 -17.54 10.43 4.89
CA LEU A 266 -17.55 10.45 6.35
C LEU A 266 -17.95 9.11 6.99
N TYR A 267 -18.38 8.13 6.20
CA TYR A 267 -18.75 6.83 6.76
C TYR A 267 -17.53 6.12 7.35
N PRO A 268 -17.59 5.66 8.61
CA PRO A 268 -16.46 5.01 9.25
C PRO A 268 -16.25 3.61 8.67
N TRP A 269 -14.98 3.26 8.48
CA TRP A 269 -14.56 1.92 8.07
C TRP A 269 -13.80 1.25 9.22
N GLY A 270 -14.26 0.08 9.66
CA GLY A 270 -13.65 -0.60 10.83
C GLY A 270 -12.16 -0.92 10.64
N HIS A 271 -11.75 -1.22 9.41
CA HIS A 271 -10.37 -1.57 9.06
C HIS A 271 -9.64 -0.48 8.22
N HIS A 272 -10.02 0.79 8.38
CA HIS A 272 -9.47 1.89 7.56
C HIS A 272 -7.93 1.91 7.54
N GLU A 273 -7.30 1.93 8.71
CA GLU A 273 -5.83 2.05 8.84
C GLU A 273 -5.12 0.82 8.26
N GLN A 274 -5.65 -0.38 8.52
CA GLN A 274 -5.07 -1.63 8.02
C GLN A 274 -5.17 -1.71 6.50
N ILE A 275 -6.32 -1.38 5.92
CA ILE A 275 -6.51 -1.36 4.46
C ILE A 275 -5.55 -0.36 3.81
N MET A 276 -5.48 0.87 4.33
CA MET A 276 -4.58 1.90 3.79
C MET A 276 -3.10 1.51 3.95
N SER A 277 -2.70 0.91 5.07
CA SER A 277 -1.31 0.45 5.27
C SER A 277 -0.86 -0.57 4.21
N VAL A 278 -1.76 -1.46 3.77
CA VAL A 278 -1.46 -2.42 2.70
C VAL A 278 -1.39 -1.72 1.33
N ILE A 279 -2.31 -0.80 1.06
CA ILE A 279 -2.41 -0.08 -0.22
C ILE A 279 -1.27 0.94 -0.41
N GLU A 280 -0.78 1.55 0.67
CA GLU A 280 0.30 2.54 0.61
C GLU A 280 1.69 1.90 0.48
N ASN A 281 1.81 0.60 0.77
CA ASN A 281 3.08 -0.13 0.79
C ASN A 281 3.15 -1.27 -0.25
N PRO A 282 3.01 -1.00 -1.57
CA PRO A 282 3.02 -2.02 -2.62
C PRO A 282 4.36 -2.77 -2.77
N ARG A 283 5.42 -2.28 -2.11
CA ARG A 283 6.73 -2.95 -2.06
C ARG A 283 6.72 -4.11 -1.06
N GLU A 284 5.99 -3.95 0.04
CA GLU A 284 5.85 -4.97 1.08
C GLU A 284 4.73 -5.94 0.74
N TYR A 285 3.58 -5.40 0.33
CA TYR A 285 2.41 -6.18 -0.05
C TYR A 285 2.28 -6.23 -1.56
N LYS A 286 2.43 -7.41 -2.17
CA LYS A 286 2.20 -7.54 -3.62
C LYS A 286 0.72 -7.72 -3.88
N TYR A 287 0.15 -6.86 -4.72
CA TYR A 287 -1.23 -6.99 -5.22
C TYR A 287 -1.32 -6.45 -6.65
N ASN A 288 -2.41 -6.79 -7.33
CA ASN A 288 -2.73 -6.21 -8.64
C ASN A 288 -3.52 -4.91 -8.44
N ARG A 289 -2.90 -3.77 -8.79
CA ARG A 289 -3.50 -2.44 -8.65
C ARG A 289 -4.90 -2.34 -9.26
N GLN A 290 -5.11 -2.85 -10.48
CA GLN A 290 -6.39 -2.74 -11.17
C GLN A 290 -7.51 -3.49 -10.44
N GLN A 291 -7.20 -4.68 -9.90
CA GLN A 291 -8.16 -5.46 -9.11
C GLN A 291 -8.51 -4.75 -7.79
N ILE A 292 -7.55 -4.07 -7.16
CA ILE A 292 -7.81 -3.32 -5.92
C ILE A 292 -8.61 -2.04 -6.21
N VAL A 293 -8.32 -1.31 -7.29
CA VAL A 293 -9.13 -0.15 -7.71
C VAL A 293 -10.57 -0.59 -7.96
N ALA A 294 -10.78 -1.64 -8.75
CA ALA A 294 -12.12 -2.18 -9.01
C ALA A 294 -12.82 -2.63 -7.73
N LEU A 295 -12.09 -3.25 -6.79
CA LEU A 295 -12.65 -3.63 -5.48
C LEU A 295 -13.04 -2.39 -4.64
N CYS A 296 -12.23 -1.33 -4.65
CA CYS A 296 -12.54 -0.09 -3.94
C CYS A 296 -13.76 0.63 -4.53
N GLU A 297 -13.90 0.65 -5.86
CA GLU A 297 -15.11 1.13 -6.55
C GLU A 297 -16.31 0.22 -6.25
N GLU A 298 -16.08 -1.09 -6.20
CA GLU A 298 -17.12 -2.07 -5.89
C GLU A 298 -17.67 -1.86 -4.47
N ARG A 299 -16.80 -1.51 -3.52
CA ARG A 299 -17.14 -1.42 -2.10
C ARG A 299 -17.39 0.00 -1.60
N GLY A 300 -17.03 1.02 -2.37
CA GLY A 300 -17.16 2.42 -1.95
C GLY A 300 -16.05 2.90 -1.03
N PHE A 301 -14.86 2.29 -1.09
CA PHE A 301 -13.72 2.66 -0.25
C PHE A 301 -12.99 3.89 -0.83
N LEU A 302 -13.62 5.06 -0.69
CA LEU A 302 -13.17 6.33 -1.29
C LEU A 302 -11.72 6.73 -0.97
N PRO A 303 -11.19 6.54 0.27
CA PRO A 303 -9.81 6.93 0.59
C PRO A 303 -8.76 6.29 -0.32
N ALA A 304 -8.90 5.00 -0.63
CA ALA A 304 -7.98 4.34 -1.55
C ALA A 304 -8.17 4.81 -3.00
N LEU A 305 -9.40 5.13 -3.42
CA LEU A 305 -9.65 5.67 -4.76
C LEU A 305 -8.93 7.01 -4.94
N PHE A 306 -9.02 7.91 -3.97
CA PHE A 306 -8.26 9.16 -3.99
C PHE A 306 -6.75 8.91 -4.05
N TYR A 307 -6.23 7.95 -3.26
CA TYR A 307 -4.82 7.56 -3.32
C TYR A 307 -4.40 7.08 -4.71
N PHE A 308 -5.18 6.18 -5.32
CA PHE A 308 -4.86 5.64 -6.64
C PHE A 308 -4.96 6.72 -7.73
N TYR A 309 -6.03 7.51 -7.75
CA TYR A 309 -6.20 8.57 -8.75
C TYR A 309 -5.12 9.64 -8.67
N ARG A 310 -4.69 10.03 -7.46
CA ARG A 310 -3.53 10.92 -7.28
C ARG A 310 -2.24 10.29 -7.85
N GLY A 311 -2.00 9.02 -7.55
CA GLY A 311 -0.84 8.29 -8.06
C GLY A 311 -0.83 8.17 -9.59
N ASP A 312 -2.00 8.00 -10.21
CA ASP A 312 -2.17 7.90 -11.66
C ASP A 312 -2.31 9.27 -12.35
N LYS A 313 -2.27 10.37 -11.57
CA LYS A 313 -2.54 11.76 -12.03
C LYS A 313 -3.90 11.92 -12.71
N ASN A 314 -4.87 11.08 -12.35
CA ASN A 314 -6.24 11.18 -12.80
C ASN A 314 -7.03 12.13 -11.88
N PHE A 315 -6.63 13.41 -11.88
CA PHE A 315 -7.21 14.42 -10.99
C PHE A 315 -8.68 14.73 -11.32
N PHE A 316 -9.10 14.52 -12.56
CA PHE A 316 -10.49 14.73 -12.97
C PHE A 316 -11.45 13.80 -12.24
N ASP A 317 -11.22 12.48 -12.29
CA ASP A 317 -12.08 11.50 -11.63
C ASP A 317 -12.00 11.64 -10.10
N ALA A 318 -10.83 11.99 -9.56
CA ALA A 318 -10.69 12.31 -8.14
C ALA A 318 -11.51 13.55 -7.73
N MET A 319 -11.49 14.62 -8.52
CA MET A 319 -12.28 15.82 -8.22
C MET A 319 -13.77 15.57 -8.36
N LYS A 320 -14.19 14.80 -9.37
CA LYS A 320 -15.59 14.38 -9.51
C LYS A 320 -16.03 13.56 -8.30
N LEU A 321 -15.20 12.63 -7.82
CA LEU A 321 -15.48 11.85 -6.62
C LEU A 321 -15.63 12.74 -5.38
N ALA A 322 -14.70 13.67 -5.16
CA ALA A 322 -14.74 14.62 -4.03
C ALA A 322 -15.97 15.54 -4.09
N LEU A 323 -16.34 15.99 -5.30
CA LEU A 323 -17.52 16.78 -5.56
C LEU A 323 -18.79 16.04 -5.16
N HIS A 324 -18.95 14.79 -5.64
CA HIS A 324 -20.11 13.95 -5.31
C HIS A 324 -20.22 13.65 -3.83
N SER A 325 -19.09 13.32 -3.19
CA SER A 325 -19.05 13.07 -1.75
C SER A 325 -19.12 14.34 -0.89
N ASP A 326 -19.08 15.55 -1.48
CA ASP A 326 -19.01 16.84 -0.78
C ASP A 326 -17.82 16.93 0.20
N ASP A 327 -16.65 16.40 -0.21
CA ASP A 327 -15.41 16.45 0.56
C ASP A 327 -14.61 17.71 0.19
N ILE A 328 -14.85 18.80 0.91
CA ILE A 328 -14.21 20.10 0.66
C ILE A 328 -12.69 20.00 0.73
N ALA A 329 -12.15 19.33 1.76
CA ALA A 329 -10.71 19.30 1.99
C ALA A 329 -9.97 18.61 0.84
N THR A 330 -10.49 17.45 0.42
CA THR A 330 -9.95 16.73 -0.73
C THR A 330 -10.14 17.50 -2.03
N PHE A 331 -11.28 18.20 -2.20
CA PHE A 331 -11.56 19.00 -3.39
C PHE A 331 -10.60 20.19 -3.54
N GLU A 332 -10.35 20.94 -2.45
CA GLU A 332 -9.39 22.05 -2.42
C GLU A 332 -7.95 21.58 -2.69
N GLU A 333 -7.55 20.44 -2.11
CA GLU A 333 -6.23 19.85 -2.33
C GLU A 333 -6.01 19.51 -3.82
N LEU A 334 -7.00 18.84 -4.43
CA LEU A 334 -6.92 18.36 -5.81
C LEU A 334 -7.02 19.49 -6.85
N ALA A 335 -7.73 20.57 -6.54
CA ALA A 335 -7.96 21.70 -7.46
C ALA A 335 -6.65 22.26 -8.04
N SER A 336 -5.61 22.36 -7.21
CA SER A 336 -4.29 22.85 -7.62
C SER A 336 -3.61 22.04 -8.73
N SER A 337 -4.00 20.78 -8.88
CA SER A 337 -3.41 19.83 -9.84
C SER A 337 -4.28 19.60 -11.07
N LEU A 338 -5.48 20.20 -11.14
CA LEU A 338 -6.40 20.01 -12.26
C LEU A 338 -5.99 20.87 -13.49
N PRO A 339 -5.85 20.27 -14.68
CA PRO A 339 -5.66 21.01 -15.93
C PRO A 339 -6.79 22.02 -16.22
N SER A 340 -6.43 23.17 -16.81
CA SER A 340 -7.36 24.26 -17.12
C SER A 340 -8.58 23.82 -17.94
N LEU A 341 -8.38 22.96 -18.94
CA LEU A 341 -9.44 22.50 -19.84
C LEU A 341 -10.54 21.68 -19.13
N GLN A 342 -10.22 21.04 -18.01
CA GLN A 342 -11.13 20.13 -17.31
C GLN A 342 -12.08 20.85 -16.34
N TRP A 343 -11.80 22.10 -15.97
CA TRP A 343 -12.66 22.88 -15.07
C TRP A 343 -14.06 23.09 -15.61
N SER A 344 -14.23 23.20 -16.94
CA SER A 344 -15.55 23.35 -17.56
C SER A 344 -16.45 22.15 -17.32
N GLU A 345 -15.88 20.94 -17.30
CA GLU A 345 -16.61 19.71 -17.01
C GLU A 345 -16.95 19.62 -15.52
N ILE A 346 -16.01 19.94 -14.63
CA ILE A 346 -16.25 19.98 -13.18
C ILE A 346 -17.37 20.98 -12.81
N VAL A 347 -17.37 22.18 -13.40
CA VAL A 347 -18.42 23.19 -13.20
C VAL A 347 -19.77 22.66 -13.67
N ARG A 348 -19.83 22.04 -14.86
CA ARG A 348 -21.08 21.45 -15.38
C ARG A 348 -21.59 20.32 -14.48
N GLU A 349 -20.71 19.47 -13.97
CA GLU A 349 -21.09 18.42 -13.03
C GLU A 349 -21.61 19.00 -11.71
N TRP A 350 -20.94 20.01 -11.14
CA TRP A 350 -21.42 20.68 -9.93
C TRP A 350 -22.81 21.31 -10.14
N MET A 351 -23.03 21.96 -11.28
CA MET A 351 -24.33 22.56 -11.60
C MET A 351 -25.48 21.55 -11.70
N LYS A 352 -25.20 20.33 -12.18
CA LYS A 352 -26.22 19.26 -12.17
C LYS A 352 -26.58 18.90 -10.74
N MET A 353 -25.58 18.79 -9.88
CA MET A 353 -25.72 18.35 -8.49
C MET A 353 -26.33 19.40 -7.55
N ASP A 354 -26.03 20.69 -7.76
CA ASP A 354 -26.58 21.81 -6.96
C ASP A 354 -28.09 22.00 -7.17
N ARG A 355 -28.60 21.66 -8.37
CA ARG A 355 -30.04 21.65 -8.65
C ARG A 355 -30.79 20.57 -7.87
N GLU A 356 -30.11 19.48 -7.52
CA GLU A 356 -30.70 18.36 -6.80
C GLU A 356 -30.65 18.54 -5.29
N ASP A 357 -29.61 19.21 -4.76
CA ASP A 357 -29.41 19.37 -3.33
C ASP A 357 -28.74 20.71 -2.96
N HIS A 358 -29.52 21.61 -2.35
CA HIS A 358 -29.07 22.93 -1.91
C HIS A 358 -28.27 22.93 -0.58
N GLN A 359 -28.05 21.77 0.06
CA GLN A 359 -27.31 21.69 1.33
C GLN A 359 -25.82 21.39 1.15
N ARG A 360 -25.28 21.56 -0.05
CA ARG A 360 -23.87 21.27 -0.35
C ARG A 360 -22.93 22.25 0.34
N SER A 361 -21.82 21.71 0.84
CA SER A 361 -20.77 22.50 1.49
C SER A 361 -19.83 23.09 0.44
N ILE A 362 -19.60 22.38 -0.67
CA ILE A 362 -18.92 22.91 -1.85
C ILE A 362 -19.86 23.86 -2.59
N SER A 363 -19.71 25.17 -2.35
CA SER A 363 -20.53 26.22 -2.94
C SER A 363 -19.96 26.75 -4.27
N SER A 364 -20.79 27.47 -5.04
CA SER A 364 -20.34 28.13 -6.28
C SER A 364 -19.21 29.14 -6.03
N GLU A 365 -19.23 29.83 -4.89
CA GLU A 365 -18.17 30.77 -4.51
C GLU A 365 -16.85 30.06 -4.19
N LEU A 366 -16.91 28.89 -3.55
CA LEU A 366 -15.71 28.08 -3.31
C LEU A 366 -15.10 27.63 -4.64
N ILE A 367 -15.93 27.08 -5.54
CA ILE A 367 -15.49 26.66 -6.87
C ILE A 367 -14.86 27.82 -7.62
N MET A 368 -15.49 29.00 -7.62
CA MET A 368 -14.93 30.18 -8.26
C MET A 368 -13.64 30.67 -7.62
N SER A 369 -13.54 30.62 -6.29
CA SER A 369 -12.29 30.93 -5.58
C SER A 369 -11.16 30.01 -6.03
N LEU A 370 -11.42 28.71 -6.15
CA LEU A 370 -10.43 27.73 -6.59
C LEU A 370 -10.06 27.90 -8.07
N ILE A 371 -11.03 28.16 -8.95
CA ILE A 371 -10.78 28.48 -10.37
C ILE A 371 -9.88 29.72 -10.47
N LEU A 372 -10.17 30.78 -9.72
CA LEU A 372 -9.37 32.01 -9.75
C LEU A 372 -7.96 31.80 -9.21
N GLN A 373 -7.80 30.97 -8.18
CA GLN A 373 -6.48 30.64 -7.61
C GLN A 373 -5.64 29.78 -8.56
N THR A 374 -6.28 28.90 -9.34
CA THR A 374 -5.57 27.91 -10.19
C THR A 374 -5.34 28.40 -11.61
N LEU A 375 -6.32 29.08 -12.21
CA LEU A 375 -6.29 29.54 -13.60
C LEU A 375 -5.96 31.04 -13.73
N GLY A 376 -6.22 31.82 -12.68
CA GLY A 376 -6.15 33.28 -12.75
C GLY A 376 -7.41 33.92 -13.34
N ALA A 377 -7.44 35.26 -13.39
CA ALA A 377 -8.64 36.01 -13.72
C ALA A 377 -9.08 35.87 -15.20
N THR A 378 -8.14 35.86 -16.14
CA THR A 378 -8.45 35.82 -17.59
C THR A 378 -9.09 34.49 -17.99
N ASP A 379 -8.46 33.37 -17.63
CA ASP A 379 -8.96 32.04 -17.95
C ASP A 379 -10.25 31.72 -17.19
N ALA A 380 -10.40 32.23 -15.95
CA ALA A 380 -11.65 32.14 -15.21
C ALA A 380 -12.81 32.88 -15.93
N LEU A 381 -12.55 34.05 -16.53
CA LEU A 381 -13.56 34.77 -17.32
C LEU A 381 -13.93 34.00 -18.58
N GLN A 382 -12.95 33.45 -19.30
CA GLN A 382 -13.22 32.61 -20.47
C GLN A 382 -14.08 31.39 -20.10
N LEU A 383 -13.77 30.75 -18.96
CA LEU A 383 -14.56 29.63 -18.45
C LEU A 383 -15.99 30.03 -18.10
N LEU A 384 -16.20 31.23 -17.55
CA LEU A 384 -17.54 31.76 -17.27
C LEU A 384 -18.32 32.10 -18.54
N GLU A 385 -17.64 32.57 -19.60
CA GLU A 385 -18.25 32.73 -20.92
C GLU A 385 -18.70 31.38 -21.50
N ASP A 386 -17.88 30.34 -21.33
CA ASP A 386 -18.20 28.98 -21.79
C ASP A 386 -19.31 28.29 -20.95
N CYS A 387 -19.56 28.79 -19.74
CA CYS A 387 -20.52 28.24 -18.78
C CYS A 387 -21.53 29.31 -18.33
N GLU A 388 -22.29 29.88 -19.28
CA GLU A 388 -23.22 31.00 -19.04
C GLU A 388 -24.20 30.76 -17.88
N GLU A 389 -24.73 29.54 -17.74
CA GLU A 389 -25.68 29.21 -16.67
C GLU A 389 -25.03 29.31 -15.28
N PHE A 390 -23.76 28.90 -15.15
CA PHE A 390 -23.01 29.02 -13.89
C PHE A 390 -22.75 30.49 -13.59
N ALA A 391 -22.29 31.24 -14.59
CA ALA A 391 -22.05 32.67 -14.47
C ALA A 391 -23.31 33.42 -14.00
N ALA A 392 -24.47 33.13 -14.60
CA ALA A 392 -25.74 33.75 -14.23
C ALA A 392 -26.16 33.46 -12.77
N ALA A 393 -25.75 32.33 -12.20
CA ALA A 393 -26.05 31.95 -10.83
C ALA A 393 -25.09 32.56 -9.79
N LEU A 394 -23.96 33.13 -10.21
CA LEU A 394 -22.94 33.65 -9.29
C LEU A 394 -23.40 34.95 -8.60
N PRO A 395 -23.19 35.09 -7.27
CA PRO A 395 -23.44 36.34 -6.57
C PRO A 395 -22.56 37.49 -7.07
N MET A 396 -23.10 38.71 -7.09
CA MET A 396 -22.38 39.92 -7.56
C MET A 396 -21.04 40.17 -6.83
N ARG A 397 -20.92 39.74 -5.56
CA ARG A 397 -19.66 39.79 -4.81
C ARG A 397 -18.52 39.01 -5.48
N VAL A 398 -18.81 37.88 -6.13
CA VAL A 398 -17.79 37.04 -6.78
C VAL A 398 -17.17 37.80 -7.96
N TYR A 399 -17.99 38.46 -8.78
CA TYR A 399 -17.51 39.33 -9.86
C TYR A 399 -16.61 40.46 -9.36
N SER A 400 -16.93 41.04 -8.19
CA SER A 400 -16.07 42.06 -7.60
C SER A 400 -14.69 41.51 -7.18
N GLU A 401 -14.62 40.25 -6.73
CA GLU A 401 -13.34 39.58 -6.43
C GLU A 401 -12.57 39.23 -7.70
N ILE A 402 -13.22 38.76 -8.76
CA ILE A 402 -12.59 38.52 -10.06
C ILE A 402 -11.92 39.81 -10.56
N LEU A 403 -12.64 40.94 -10.51
CA LEU A 403 -12.10 42.23 -10.94
C LEU A 403 -10.92 42.69 -10.07
N LYS A 404 -10.97 42.48 -8.74
CA LYS A 404 -9.84 42.79 -7.85
C LYS A 404 -8.62 41.95 -8.16
N ILE A 405 -8.79 40.63 -8.33
CA ILE A 405 -7.70 39.72 -8.68
C ILE A 405 -7.12 40.09 -10.05
N GLY A 406 -7.96 40.41 -11.04
CA GLY A 406 -7.52 40.92 -12.34
C GLY A 406 -6.72 42.22 -12.23
N GLN A 407 -7.15 43.18 -11.41
CA GLN A 407 -6.40 44.41 -11.16
C GLN A 407 -5.04 44.12 -10.49
N ILE A 408 -5.00 43.21 -9.52
CA ILE A 408 -3.76 42.80 -8.86
C ILE A 408 -2.81 42.13 -9.87
N SER A 409 -3.32 41.25 -10.73
CA SER A 409 -2.53 40.60 -11.78
C SER A 409 -1.90 41.63 -12.72
N ILE A 410 -2.69 42.60 -13.21
CA ILE A 410 -2.19 43.68 -14.07
C ILE A 410 -1.13 44.53 -13.33
N GLN A 411 -1.31 44.80 -12.05
CA GLN A 411 -0.32 45.52 -11.25
C GLN A 411 0.98 44.71 -11.11
N GLN A 412 0.88 43.41 -10.86
CA GLN A 412 2.04 42.51 -10.77
C GLN A 412 2.80 42.45 -12.10
N ASP A 413 2.09 42.32 -13.23
CA ASP A 413 2.70 42.29 -14.56
C ASP A 413 3.41 43.60 -14.91
N ASN A 414 2.91 44.74 -14.42
CA ASN A 414 3.58 46.04 -14.60
C ASN A 414 4.79 46.22 -13.67
N LEU A 415 4.79 45.59 -12.49
CA LEU A 415 5.89 45.66 -11.53
C LEU A 415 7.04 44.71 -11.89
N LEU A 416 6.72 43.56 -12.50
CA LEU A 416 7.69 42.52 -12.80
C LEU A 416 8.86 43.01 -13.68
N PRO A 417 8.66 43.76 -14.78
CA PRO A 417 9.76 44.33 -15.55
C PRO A 417 10.65 45.24 -14.70
N GLY A 418 10.08 46.08 -13.85
CA GLY A 418 10.84 46.98 -12.98
C GLY A 418 11.64 46.24 -11.92
N LEU A 419 11.09 45.17 -11.34
CA LEU A 419 11.81 44.30 -10.41
C LEU A 419 12.93 43.53 -11.11
N LEU A 420 12.67 42.97 -12.29
CA LEU A 420 13.68 42.28 -13.09
C LEU A 420 14.77 43.24 -13.54
N GLU A 421 14.42 44.46 -13.95
CA GLU A 421 15.38 45.51 -14.29
C GLU A 421 16.19 45.95 -13.08
N LEU A 422 15.59 46.09 -11.90
CA LEU A 422 16.30 46.41 -10.66
C LEU A 422 17.28 45.30 -10.28
N VAL A 423 16.86 44.03 -10.34
CA VAL A 423 17.72 42.87 -10.07
C VAL A 423 18.84 42.78 -11.10
N ASN A 424 18.52 42.93 -12.38
CA ASN A 424 19.49 42.95 -13.47
C ASN A 424 20.49 44.09 -13.31
N THR A 425 20.01 45.30 -13.00
CA THR A 425 20.85 46.46 -12.73
C THR A 425 21.69 46.23 -11.48
N HIS A 426 21.19 45.57 -10.44
CA HIS A 426 21.98 45.26 -9.26
C HIS A 426 23.09 44.23 -9.56
N LEU A 427 22.74 43.12 -10.23
CA LEU A 427 23.68 42.04 -10.60
C LEU A 427 24.73 42.47 -11.62
N TRP A 428 24.36 43.35 -12.56
CA TRP A 428 25.23 43.81 -13.65
C TRP A 428 25.71 45.25 -13.49
N SER A 429 25.27 45.96 -12.45
CA SER A 429 25.98 47.17 -12.04
C SER A 429 27.43 46.77 -11.85
N PRO A 430 28.39 47.60 -12.31
CA PRO A 430 29.77 47.39 -11.97
C PRO A 430 29.89 47.63 -10.46
N GLN A 431 29.56 46.62 -9.65
CA GLN A 431 30.27 46.39 -8.41
C GLN A 431 31.72 46.40 -8.83
N ALA A 432 32.51 47.29 -8.25
CA ALA A 432 33.87 47.49 -8.70
C ALA A 432 34.67 46.21 -8.40
N LYS A 433 34.66 45.27 -9.35
CA LYS A 433 35.23 43.91 -9.23
C LYS A 433 36.75 43.92 -9.09
N GLU A 434 37.38 45.08 -8.94
CA GLU A 434 38.84 45.21 -8.80
C GLU A 434 39.23 45.88 -7.48
N ILE A 435 38.24 46.22 -6.65
CA ILE A 435 38.44 47.04 -5.46
C ILE A 435 38.34 46.14 -4.24
N ALA A 436 39.48 45.96 -3.57
CA ALA A 436 39.53 45.23 -2.30
C ALA A 436 38.49 45.81 -1.32
N PRO A 437 37.82 44.98 -0.48
CA PRO A 437 36.73 45.42 0.41
C PRO A 437 37.06 46.66 1.26
N GLN A 438 38.33 46.87 1.61
CA GLN A 438 38.80 48.03 2.37
C GLN A 438 38.72 49.32 1.56
N ILE A 439 39.05 49.29 0.27
CA ILE A 439 38.92 50.44 -0.62
C ILE A 439 37.43 50.69 -0.91
N GLN A 440 36.60 49.65 -1.01
CA GLN A 440 35.16 49.83 -1.12
C GLN A 440 34.56 50.47 0.14
N TYR A 441 34.93 50.02 1.34
CA TYR A 441 34.54 50.65 2.60
C TYR A 441 35.02 52.11 2.69
N CYS A 442 36.24 52.40 2.24
CA CYS A 442 36.75 53.78 2.20
C CYS A 442 35.96 54.64 1.20
N LEU A 443 35.62 54.13 0.02
CA LEU A 443 34.81 54.83 -0.97
C LEU A 443 33.39 55.09 -0.47
N GLU A 444 32.76 54.12 0.21
CA GLU A 444 31.43 54.26 0.80
C GLU A 444 31.43 55.28 1.95
N LYS A 445 32.47 55.23 2.80
CA LYS A 445 32.67 56.18 3.90
C LYS A 445 33.00 57.59 3.42
N GLU A 446 33.77 57.72 2.34
CA GLU A 446 34.05 59.01 1.68
C GLU A 446 32.79 59.59 1.02
N LYS A 447 31.97 58.74 0.40
CA LYS A 447 30.70 59.13 -0.23
C LYS A 447 29.66 59.61 0.78
N THR A 448 29.66 59.03 2.00
CA THR A 448 28.73 59.39 3.08
C THR A 448 29.24 60.52 3.98
N SER A 449 30.56 60.60 4.20
CA SER A 449 31.17 61.49 5.20
C SER A 449 32.04 62.61 4.60
N GLY A 450 32.25 62.63 3.28
CA GLY A 450 33.17 63.53 2.60
C GLY A 450 34.63 63.03 2.61
N GLN A 451 35.56 63.84 2.07
CA GLN A 451 36.97 63.49 1.87
C GLN A 451 37.63 62.87 3.12
N LEU A 452 38.08 61.63 2.99
CA LEU A 452 38.89 60.96 4.02
C LEU A 452 40.31 61.52 4.00
N LYS A 453 40.86 61.81 5.19
CA LYS A 453 42.26 62.29 5.30
C LYS A 453 43.22 61.13 5.06
N PHE A 454 44.14 61.30 4.11
CA PHE A 454 45.21 60.35 3.81
C PHE A 454 46.05 60.08 5.07
N GLY A 455 46.01 58.84 5.57
CA GLY A 455 46.79 58.41 6.76
C GLY A 455 45.97 57.77 7.90
N GLU A 456 44.64 57.77 7.84
CA GLU A 456 43.81 57.07 8.84
C GLU A 456 43.71 55.55 8.62
N VAL A 457 44.22 55.04 7.50
CA VAL A 457 44.22 53.60 7.18
C VAL A 457 45.63 53.05 7.39
N ASP A 458 45.82 52.28 8.46
CA ASP A 458 47.09 51.63 8.81
C ASP A 458 47.39 50.46 7.86
N ASN A 459 48.19 50.74 6.82
CA ASN A 459 48.61 49.75 5.82
C ASN A 459 49.68 48.76 6.34
N SER A 460 50.13 48.89 7.59
CA SER A 460 51.14 48.00 8.17
C SER A 460 50.55 46.76 8.84
N GLN A 461 49.23 46.74 9.07
CA GLN A 461 48.57 45.57 9.61
C GLN A 461 48.24 44.56 8.49
N PRO A 462 48.49 43.25 8.70
CA PRO A 462 48.08 42.23 7.76
C PRO A 462 46.57 42.32 7.54
N LEU A 463 46.17 42.40 6.28
CA LEU A 463 44.76 42.59 5.90
C LEU A 463 43.91 41.45 6.47
N PRO A 464 42.68 41.74 6.98
CA PRO A 464 41.73 40.70 7.32
C PRO A 464 41.46 39.83 6.08
N ARG A 465 41.45 38.50 6.23
CA ARG A 465 41.08 37.59 5.14
C ARG A 465 39.55 37.51 5.10
N PHE A 466 38.97 37.84 3.95
CA PHE A 466 37.53 37.76 3.73
C PHE A 466 37.17 36.47 3.00
N TYR A 467 35.93 36.04 3.18
CA TYR A 467 35.33 34.98 2.37
C TYR A 467 34.91 35.59 1.02
N GLU A 468 35.54 35.18 -0.07
CA GLU A 468 35.21 35.63 -1.42
C GLU A 468 34.51 34.49 -2.18
N GLU A 469 33.38 34.79 -2.82
CA GLU A 469 32.66 33.82 -3.66
C GLU A 469 33.43 33.47 -4.93
N SER A 470 33.52 32.18 -5.22
CA SER A 470 34.37 31.59 -6.27
C SER A 470 34.00 32.00 -7.70
N GLN A 471 32.84 32.61 -7.92
CA GLN A 471 32.33 32.84 -9.28
C GLN A 471 32.90 34.07 -9.99
N ASN A 472 33.73 34.90 -9.34
CA ASN A 472 34.07 36.21 -9.91
C ASN A 472 35.56 36.57 -10.12
N HIS A 473 36.58 35.74 -9.83
CA HIS A 473 38.00 36.10 -10.14
C HIS A 473 38.94 34.95 -10.56
N TRP A 474 40.01 35.33 -11.29
CA TRP A 474 41.07 34.49 -11.87
C TRP A 474 42.27 34.25 -10.91
N GLY A 475 42.04 34.34 -9.60
CA GLY A 475 43.04 34.03 -8.55
C GLY A 475 43.01 32.55 -8.15
N VAL A 476 44.10 32.05 -7.56
CA VAL A 476 44.25 30.63 -7.19
C VAL A 476 43.11 30.20 -6.26
N THR A 477 42.32 29.24 -6.75
CA THR A 477 41.20 28.61 -6.08
C THR A 477 41.66 27.82 -4.86
N CYS A 478 41.19 28.20 -3.67
CA CYS A 478 41.15 27.28 -2.54
C CYS A 478 39.72 26.74 -2.46
N SER A 479 39.55 25.43 -2.69
CA SER A 479 38.24 24.78 -2.62
C SER A 479 37.73 24.80 -1.18
N ILE A 480 36.76 25.66 -0.89
CA ILE A 480 35.95 25.53 0.33
C ILE A 480 34.99 24.37 0.05
N LEU A 481 35.24 23.23 0.70
CA LEU A 481 34.63 21.94 0.36
C LEU A 481 33.09 21.87 0.45
N ALA A 482 32.39 22.93 0.89
CA ALA A 482 30.93 22.85 1.00
C ALA A 482 30.13 24.16 0.92
N GLY A 483 30.67 25.35 1.25
CA GLY A 483 29.85 26.58 1.36
C GLY A 483 28.91 26.62 2.59
N PHE A 484 29.04 25.63 3.47
CA PHE A 484 28.35 25.53 4.76
C PHE A 484 29.37 25.62 5.90
N CYS A 485 28.93 26.17 7.04
CA CYS A 485 29.70 26.17 8.28
C CYS A 485 29.84 24.72 8.79
N PRO A 486 31.05 24.14 8.91
CA PRO A 486 31.23 22.76 9.34
C PRO A 486 30.68 22.47 10.75
N ALA A 487 30.60 23.50 11.59
CA ALA A 487 30.17 23.36 12.99
C ALA A 487 28.64 23.36 13.17
N CYS A 488 27.88 24.06 12.33
CA CYS A 488 26.41 24.09 12.43
C CYS A 488 25.68 23.58 11.19
N ALA A 489 26.42 23.21 10.14
CA ALA A 489 25.93 22.79 8.83
C ALA A 489 25.03 23.80 8.09
N LEU A 490 24.89 25.03 8.59
CA LEU A 490 24.13 26.08 7.92
C LEU A 490 24.96 26.74 6.80
N PRO A 491 24.32 27.17 5.70
CA PRO A 491 24.99 27.91 4.64
C PRO A 491 25.60 29.20 5.19
N PHE A 492 26.77 29.59 4.70
CA PHE A 492 27.35 30.89 5.07
C PHE A 492 26.53 32.09 4.55
N SER A 493 25.61 31.86 3.60
CA SER A 493 24.69 32.87 3.06
C SER A 493 23.48 33.13 3.96
N GLU A 494 23.20 32.28 4.94
CA GLU A 494 22.02 32.39 5.80
C GLU A 494 22.36 33.04 7.14
N GLY A 495 22.19 34.36 7.21
CA GLY A 495 22.16 35.13 8.46
C GLY A 495 23.21 36.24 8.55
N ALA A 496 22.91 37.29 9.33
CA ALA A 496 23.80 38.44 9.58
C ALA A 496 25.00 38.12 10.50
N SER A 497 25.40 36.85 10.59
CA SER A 497 26.52 36.45 11.43
C SER A 497 27.83 36.63 10.69
N THR A 498 28.78 37.29 11.33
CA THR A 498 30.15 37.47 10.86
C THR A 498 30.83 36.11 10.68
N ILE A 499 31.51 35.93 9.55
CA ILE A 499 32.24 34.69 9.21
C ILE A 499 33.72 34.88 9.59
N VAL A 500 34.30 33.87 10.22
CA VAL A 500 35.74 33.84 10.56
C VAL A 500 36.42 32.83 9.64
N VAL A 501 37.43 33.30 8.89
CA VAL A 501 38.24 32.46 7.99
C VAL A 501 39.65 32.30 8.55
N PHE A 502 40.07 31.05 8.77
CA PHE A 502 41.38 30.73 9.33
C PHE A 502 42.48 30.70 8.26
N GLN A 503 43.76 30.76 8.68
CA GLN A 503 44.90 30.75 7.75
C GLN A 503 44.96 29.50 6.86
N CYS A 504 44.40 28.38 7.33
CA CYS A 504 44.26 27.12 6.60
C CYS A 504 43.15 27.13 5.54
N GLY A 505 42.32 28.17 5.47
CA GLY A 505 41.22 28.29 4.51
C GLY A 505 39.85 27.81 4.99
N HIS A 506 39.74 27.20 6.18
CA HIS A 506 38.44 26.83 6.75
C HIS A 506 37.70 28.04 7.31
N ALA A 507 36.38 28.06 7.11
CA ALA A 507 35.49 29.14 7.53
C ALA A 507 34.43 28.63 8.52
N TYR A 508 34.00 29.49 9.44
CA TYR A 508 32.93 29.21 10.41
C TYR A 508 32.12 30.48 10.67
N HIS A 509 30.86 30.36 11.09
CA HIS A 509 30.18 31.48 11.75
C HIS A 509 30.95 31.83 13.04
N GLN A 510 31.08 33.12 13.36
CA GLN A 510 31.80 33.58 14.55
C GLN A 510 31.22 32.98 15.83
N SER A 511 29.91 32.76 15.89
CA SER A 511 29.24 32.07 17.00
C SER A 511 29.55 30.58 17.07
N CYS A 512 29.91 29.96 15.95
CA CYS A 512 30.18 28.53 15.85
C CYS A 512 31.63 28.16 16.11
N ASN A 513 32.53 29.14 16.22
CA ASN A 513 33.91 28.92 16.66
C ASN A 513 34.33 29.98 17.69
N SER A 514 34.22 29.62 18.97
CA SER A 514 34.68 30.46 20.09
C SER A 514 36.20 30.53 20.21
N ASP A 515 36.92 29.64 19.51
CA ASP A 515 38.34 29.43 19.68
C ASP A 515 39.13 30.17 18.60
N VAL A 516 40.33 30.65 18.93
CA VAL A 516 41.23 31.34 17.97
C VAL A 516 41.95 30.35 17.03
N ALA A 517 41.44 29.12 16.91
CA ALA A 517 42.01 28.06 16.10
C ALA A 517 40.95 27.34 15.25
N CYS A 518 41.38 26.85 14.08
CA CYS A 518 40.52 26.07 13.18
C CYS A 518 40.31 24.67 13.75
N ARG A 519 39.05 24.28 13.98
CA ARG A 519 38.69 22.97 14.54
C ARG A 519 39.10 21.80 13.64
N GLU A 520 38.93 21.92 12.32
CA GLU A 520 39.36 20.86 11.39
C GLU A 520 40.87 20.63 11.44
N CYS A 521 41.67 21.70 11.51
CA CYS A 521 43.12 21.59 11.61
C CYS A 521 43.58 21.11 12.99
N PHE A 522 42.80 21.40 14.04
CA PHE A 522 43.07 20.91 15.39
C PHE A 522 42.67 19.45 15.59
N HIS A 523 41.70 18.95 14.82
CA HIS A 523 41.23 17.57 14.87
C HIS A 523 42.07 16.57 14.05
N MET A 524 43.10 17.02 13.32
CA MET A 524 44.01 16.08 12.68
C MET A 524 44.78 15.29 13.75
N GLU A 525 44.48 13.99 13.87
CA GLU A 525 45.15 12.98 14.71
C GLU A 525 46.69 12.97 14.58
N SER A 526 47.26 13.69 13.62
CA SER A 526 48.70 13.89 13.43
C SER A 526 49.46 14.57 14.58
N LEU A 527 48.78 15.22 15.55
CA LEU A 527 49.43 15.77 16.76
C LEU A 527 49.57 14.75 17.91
N LEU A 528 49.04 13.52 17.78
CA LEU A 528 49.24 12.44 18.76
C LEU A 528 50.44 11.54 18.45
N ASN A 529 51.21 11.84 17.39
CA ASN A 529 52.42 11.11 16.99
C ASN A 529 53.71 11.95 17.08
N TRP A 530 53.78 12.90 18.02
CA TRP A 530 55.02 13.58 18.43
C TRP A 530 55.27 13.38 19.93
#